data_AF-A0A8S8YLC5-F1
#
_entry.id   AF-A0A8S8YLC5-F1
#
_cell.length_a   1.000
_cell.length_b   1.000
_cell.length_c   1.000
_cell.angle_alpha   90.00
_cell.angle_beta   90.00
_cell.angle_gamma   90.00
#
_symmetry.space_group_name_H-M   'P 1'
#
loop_
_entity.id
_entity.type
_entity.pdbx_description
1 polymer ?
#
loop_
_entity_poly.entity_id
_entity_poly.type
_entity_poly.pdbx_seq_one_letter_code
_entity_poly.pdbx_strand_id
1 'polypeptide(L)'
;MVKKRFANFELSAAALNFLKNQNHAGGAPVNEQVEFTCAAKAEAAAREGVVSQMAGKKLAEVVIVSDTIVADPDDPLMPMGKPEDEQHAMAMLLRLSGNRHRVWSSTALVYPPNGTENILFMEDGAQIFGRIQQLLNSTNCLKRGSLNW
;
A
#
# COMPACT_ATOMS: atom_id res chain seq x y z
N MET A 1 14.93 -12.61 5.95
CA MET A 1 14.35 -13.97 6.08
C MET A 1 13.72 -14.48 4.78
N VAL A 2 13.13 -13.63 3.93
CA VAL A 2 12.46 -14.02 2.66
C VAL A 2 13.44 -14.53 1.59
N LYS A 3 14.63 -13.92 1.42
CA LYS A 3 15.60 -14.29 0.37
C LYS A 3 16.17 -15.72 0.48
N LYS A 4 16.14 -16.36 1.65
CA LYS A 4 16.74 -17.69 1.86
C LYS A 4 15.87 -18.85 1.35
N ARG A 5 14.60 -18.62 1.00
CA ARG A 5 13.65 -19.69 0.67
C ARG A 5 13.19 -19.71 -0.80
N PHE A 6 13.56 -18.69 -1.58
CA PHE A 6 13.15 -18.50 -2.97
C PHE A 6 14.38 -18.26 -3.85
N ALA A 7 15.18 -19.30 -4.08
CA ALA A 7 16.41 -19.20 -4.87
C ALA A 7 16.16 -18.92 -6.37
N ASN A 8 14.92 -19.09 -6.83
CA ASN A 8 14.54 -19.04 -8.25
C ASN A 8 13.71 -17.81 -8.62
N PHE A 9 13.56 -16.82 -7.72
CA PHE A 9 12.75 -15.62 -7.98
C PHE A 9 13.59 -14.35 -7.83
N GLU A 10 13.50 -13.47 -8.80
CA GLU A 10 14.05 -12.11 -8.74
C GLU A 10 12.95 -11.15 -8.28
N LEU A 11 13.15 -10.47 -7.15
CA LEU A 11 12.22 -9.46 -6.64
C LEU A 11 12.85 -8.07 -6.76
N SER A 12 12.11 -7.16 -7.38
CA SER A 12 12.45 -5.74 -7.46
C SER A 12 11.24 -4.88 -7.09
N ALA A 13 11.49 -3.63 -6.72
CA ALA A 13 10.47 -2.64 -6.45
C ALA A 13 10.86 -1.33 -7.13
N ALA A 14 9.91 -0.69 -7.80
CA ALA A 14 10.08 0.58 -8.48
C ALA A 14 8.82 1.43 -8.35
N ALA A 15 8.97 2.75 -8.41
CA ALA A 15 7.83 3.65 -8.46
C ALA A 15 7.14 3.57 -9.83
N LEU A 16 5.82 3.75 -9.83
CA LEU A 16 5.02 3.85 -11.05
C LEU A 16 5.06 5.29 -11.57
N ASN A 17 5.56 5.47 -12.79
CA ASN A 17 5.70 6.74 -13.50
C ASN A 17 4.38 7.22 -14.11
N PHE A 18 3.46 6.31 -14.44
CA PHE A 18 2.17 6.65 -15.05
C PHE A 18 1.02 6.76 -14.04
N LEU A 19 1.33 6.63 -12.75
CA LEU A 19 0.35 6.82 -11.69
C LEU A 19 0.02 8.31 -11.56
N LYS A 20 -1.25 8.66 -11.79
CA LYS A 20 -1.74 10.02 -11.55
C LYS A 20 -1.91 10.22 -10.04
N ASN A 21 -1.65 11.43 -9.55
CA ASN A 21 -2.04 11.82 -8.20
C ASN A 21 -3.56 11.72 -8.09
N GLN A 22 -4.03 10.70 -7.36
CA GLN A 22 -5.44 10.56 -7.04
C GLN A 22 -5.69 11.33 -5.75
N ASN A 23 -6.43 12.42 -5.86
CA ASN A 23 -7.09 12.99 -4.70
C ASN A 23 -8.26 12.05 -4.40
N HIS A 24 -8.27 11.41 -3.23
CA HIS A 24 -9.42 10.64 -2.78
C HIS A 24 -10.66 11.52 -2.90
N ALA A 25 -11.58 11.16 -3.78
CA ALA A 25 -12.82 11.90 -3.96
C ALA A 25 -13.59 11.81 -2.64
N GLY A 26 -13.70 12.94 -1.93
CA GLY A 26 -14.48 13.00 -0.70
C GLY A 26 -15.90 12.50 -0.97
N GLY A 27 -16.35 11.50 -0.20
CA GLY A 27 -17.72 10.98 -0.24
C GLY A 27 -17.87 9.49 -0.57
N ALA A 28 -16.86 8.82 -1.11
CA ALA A 28 -16.91 7.36 -1.31
C ALA A 28 -16.52 6.61 -0.02
N PRO A 29 -17.09 5.43 0.27
CA PRO A 29 -16.62 4.54 1.34
C PRO A 29 -15.13 4.17 1.20
N VAL A 30 -14.43 3.98 2.32
CA VAL A 30 -12.97 3.69 2.33
C VAL A 30 -12.61 2.40 1.59
N ASN A 31 -13.49 1.39 1.60
CA ASN A 31 -13.29 0.15 0.85
C ASN A 31 -13.27 0.39 -0.67
N GLU A 32 -14.17 1.23 -1.18
CA GLU A 32 -14.16 1.60 -2.60
C GLU A 32 -12.92 2.43 -2.94
N GLN A 33 -12.52 3.35 -2.06
CA GLN A 33 -11.32 4.17 -2.28
C GLN A 33 -10.03 3.33 -2.42
N VAL A 34 -9.87 2.27 -1.63
CA VAL A 34 -8.68 1.40 -1.72
C VAL A 34 -8.69 0.59 -3.02
N GLU A 35 -9.87 0.15 -3.48
CA GLU A 35 -10.05 -0.56 -4.74
C GLU A 35 -9.74 0.35 -5.93
N PHE A 36 -10.28 1.58 -5.95
CA PHE A 36 -9.97 2.58 -6.99
C PHE A 36 -8.47 2.87 -7.10
N THR A 37 -7.82 3.05 -5.95
CA THR A 37 -6.38 3.35 -5.91
C THR A 37 -5.55 2.15 -6.37
N CYS A 38 -5.94 0.93 -5.97
CA CYS A 38 -5.27 -0.30 -6.41
C CYS A 38 -5.46 -0.54 -7.92
N ALA A 39 -6.67 -0.34 -8.45
CA ALA A 39 -6.96 -0.45 -9.88
C ALA A 39 -6.12 0.55 -10.69
N ALA A 40 -5.99 1.79 -10.23
CA ALA A 40 -5.16 2.79 -10.89
C ALA A 40 -3.66 2.44 -10.88
N LYS A 41 -3.17 1.82 -9.80
CA LYS A 41 -1.81 1.27 -9.76
C LYS A 41 -1.66 0.12 -10.77
N ALA A 42 -2.65 -0.77 -10.88
CA ALA A 42 -2.63 -1.88 -11.81
C ALA A 42 -2.60 -1.39 -13.27
N GLU A 43 -3.44 -0.41 -13.61
CA GLU A 43 -3.44 0.22 -14.93
C GLU A 43 -2.12 0.91 -15.27
N ALA A 44 -1.55 1.65 -14.32
CA ALA A 44 -0.25 2.31 -14.51
C ALA A 44 0.86 1.28 -14.73
N ALA A 45 0.90 0.21 -13.94
CA ALA A 45 1.83 -0.89 -14.11
C ALA A 45 1.68 -1.57 -15.48
N ALA A 46 0.44 -1.81 -15.94
CA ALA A 46 0.17 -2.38 -17.25
C ALA A 46 0.70 -1.48 -18.38
N ARG A 47 0.47 -0.16 -18.30
CA ARG A 47 0.99 0.82 -19.27
C ARG A 47 2.51 0.84 -19.29
N GLU A 48 3.16 0.79 -18.13
CA GLU A 48 4.62 0.72 -18.02
C GLU A 48 5.20 -0.56 -18.59
N GLY A 49 4.50 -1.68 -18.42
CA GLY A 49 4.85 -2.96 -19.07
C GLY A 49 4.86 -2.83 -20.59
N VAL A 50 3.82 -2.23 -21.17
CA VAL A 50 3.72 -1.97 -22.62
C VAL A 50 4.88 -1.09 -23.11
N VAL A 51 5.15 0.02 -22.44
CA VAL A 51 6.25 0.94 -22.80
C VAL A 51 7.61 0.25 -22.69
N SER A 52 7.82 -0.55 -21.63
CA SER A 52 9.06 -1.29 -21.42
C SER A 52 9.28 -2.37 -22.49
N GLN A 53 8.20 -3.03 -22.92
CA GLN A 53 8.23 -4.01 -24.01
C GLN A 53 8.63 -3.35 -25.32
N MET A 54 8.01 -2.20 -25.66
CA MET A 54 8.36 -1.41 -26.86
C MET A 54 9.81 -0.92 -26.84
N ALA A 55 10.34 -0.60 -25.66
CA ALA A 55 11.73 -0.20 -25.47
C ALA A 55 12.72 -1.39 -25.44
N GLY A 56 12.26 -2.64 -25.66
CA GLY A 56 13.11 -3.84 -25.66
C GLY A 56 13.69 -4.19 -24.29
N LYS A 57 13.08 -3.71 -23.19
CA LYS A 57 13.54 -3.99 -21.83
C LYS A 57 13.03 -5.35 -21.35
N LYS A 58 13.77 -5.98 -20.43
CA LYS A 58 13.32 -7.17 -19.70
C LYS A 58 12.04 -6.81 -18.92
N LEU A 59 10.97 -7.56 -19.15
CA LEU A 59 9.73 -7.45 -18.39
C LEU A 59 9.76 -8.36 -17.16
N ALA A 60 9.08 -7.94 -16.10
CA ALA A 60 8.75 -8.84 -15.00
C ALA A 60 7.70 -9.85 -15.46
N GLU A 61 7.80 -11.10 -15.02
CA GLU A 61 6.80 -12.15 -15.32
C GLU A 61 5.45 -11.85 -14.68
N VAL A 62 5.48 -11.22 -13.50
CA VAL A 62 4.31 -10.74 -12.76
C VAL A 62 4.71 -9.47 -12.03
N VAL A 63 3.84 -8.46 -12.05
CA VAL A 63 3.95 -7.27 -11.20
C VAL A 63 2.84 -7.34 -10.16
N ILE A 64 3.18 -7.10 -8.89
CA ILE A 64 2.20 -7.05 -7.80
C ILE A 64 2.00 -5.58 -7.45
N VAL A 65 0.75 -5.14 -7.44
CA VAL A 65 0.37 -3.82 -6.91
C VAL A 65 -0.57 -4.00 -5.73
N SER A 66 -0.49 -3.07 -4.78
CA SER A 66 -1.37 -3.07 -3.62
C SER A 66 -1.60 -1.64 -3.13
N ASP A 67 -2.75 -1.42 -2.54
CA ASP A 67 -3.05 -0.23 -1.77
C ASP A 67 -3.56 -0.61 -0.37
N THR A 68 -3.34 0.28 0.60
CA THR A 68 -3.75 0.06 1.99
C THR A 68 -4.16 1.40 2.60
N ILE A 69 -5.38 1.44 3.14
CA ILE A 69 -5.95 2.62 3.77
C ILE A 69 -6.41 2.27 5.18
N VAL A 70 -6.10 3.14 6.14
CA VAL A 70 -6.66 3.08 7.49
C VAL A 70 -7.88 3.99 7.53
N ALA A 71 -9.04 3.47 7.94
CA ALA A 71 -10.20 4.32 8.16
C ALA A 71 -10.04 5.11 9.47
N ASP A 72 -10.50 6.35 9.48
CA ASP A 72 -10.54 7.17 10.68
C ASP A 72 -11.41 6.47 11.76
N PRO A 73 -10.93 6.34 13.02
CA PRO A 73 -11.72 5.75 14.09
C PRO A 73 -13.03 6.49 14.37
N ASP A 74 -13.07 7.79 14.12
CA ASP A 74 -14.21 8.67 14.39
C ASP A 74 -15.14 8.80 13.17
N ASP A 75 -14.61 8.66 11.94
CA ASP A 75 -15.38 8.68 10.70
C ASP A 75 -14.98 7.51 9.75
N PRO A 76 -15.79 6.43 9.70
CA PRO A 76 -15.62 5.31 8.78
C PRO A 76 -15.46 5.62 7.29
N LEU A 77 -15.95 6.77 6.83
CA LEU A 77 -15.91 7.19 5.43
C LEU A 77 -14.65 7.98 5.11
N MET A 78 -13.91 8.41 6.14
CA MET A 78 -12.73 9.23 6.00
C MET A 78 -11.46 8.35 6.06
N PRO A 79 -10.61 8.37 5.02
CA PRO A 79 -9.30 7.73 5.11
C PRO A 79 -8.38 8.55 6.02
N MET A 80 -7.68 7.89 6.93
CA MET A 80 -6.47 8.45 7.52
C MET A 80 -5.41 8.48 6.43
N GLY A 81 -5.16 9.67 5.88
CA GLY A 81 -4.16 9.90 4.84
C GLY A 81 -2.73 9.64 5.33
N LYS A 82 -1.75 10.04 4.51
CA LYS A 82 -0.34 10.03 4.96
C LYS A 82 -0.11 11.21 5.89
N PRO A 83 0.68 11.04 6.97
CA PRO A 83 1.09 12.18 7.77
C PRO A 83 1.95 13.12 6.93
N GLU A 84 1.74 14.42 7.13
CA GLU A 84 2.51 15.47 6.46
C GLU A 84 3.84 15.73 7.17
N ASP A 85 3.88 15.54 8.50
CA ASP A 85 5.06 15.71 9.35
C ASP A 85 5.00 14.79 10.60
N GLU A 86 6.03 14.87 11.45
CA GLU A 86 6.13 14.07 12.69
C GLU A 86 5.01 14.36 13.70
N GLN A 87 4.52 15.61 13.75
CA GLN A 87 3.48 16.02 14.69
C GLN A 87 2.12 15.46 14.27
N HIS A 88 1.83 15.53 12.96
CA HIS A 88 0.67 14.90 12.34
C HIS A 88 0.72 13.37 12.53
N ALA A 89 1.89 12.75 12.31
CA ALA A 89 2.06 11.31 12.56
C ALA A 89 1.79 10.93 14.02
N MET A 90 2.30 11.72 14.98
CA MET A 90 2.03 11.50 16.41
C MET A 90 0.54 11.62 16.71
N ALA A 91 -0.13 12.67 16.22
CA ALA A 91 -1.56 12.85 16.43
C ALA A 91 -2.37 11.68 15.87
N MET A 92 -2.04 11.18 14.67
CA MET A 92 -2.64 9.98 14.09
C MET A 92 -2.47 8.75 14.99
N LEU A 93 -1.25 8.49 15.49
CA LEU A 93 -0.97 7.35 16.38
C LEU A 93 -1.72 7.43 17.71
N LEU A 94 -1.85 8.64 18.30
CA LEU A 94 -2.63 8.85 19.51
C LEU A 94 -4.11 8.52 19.30
N ARG A 95 -4.68 8.92 18.16
CA ARG A 95 -6.08 8.60 17.78
C ARG A 95 -6.30 7.10 17.58
N LEU A 96 -5.34 6.41 16.97
CA LEU A 96 -5.40 4.96 16.77
C LEU A 96 -5.15 4.18 18.07
N SER A 97 -4.43 4.76 19.02
CA SER A 97 -4.09 4.11 20.28
C SER A 97 -5.33 3.84 21.12
N GLY A 98 -5.43 2.61 21.64
CA GLY A 98 -6.56 2.19 22.47
C GLY A 98 -7.84 1.89 21.71
N ASN A 99 -8.01 2.45 20.51
CA ASN A 99 -9.15 2.27 19.63
C ASN A 99 -8.98 1.07 18.68
N ARG A 100 -10.10 0.44 18.31
CA ARG A 100 -10.15 -0.47 17.17
C ARG A 100 -10.30 0.37 15.92
N HIS A 101 -9.42 0.17 14.96
CA HIS A 101 -9.49 0.83 13.66
C HIS A 101 -9.59 -0.23 12.55
N ARG A 102 -10.17 0.18 11.42
CA ARG A 102 -10.26 -0.67 10.24
C ARG A 102 -9.13 -0.33 9.29
N VAL A 103 -8.47 -1.37 8.80
CA VAL A 103 -7.52 -1.26 7.71
C VAL A 103 -8.09 -2.01 6.52
N TRP A 104 -8.10 -1.36 5.38
CA TRP A 104 -8.57 -1.89 4.11
C TRP A 104 -7.38 -2.07 3.19
N SER A 105 -7.27 -3.21 2.53
CA SER A 105 -6.25 -3.44 1.49
C SER A 105 -6.87 -4.06 0.25
N SER A 106 -6.37 -3.62 -0.90
CA SER A 106 -6.66 -4.23 -2.20
C SER A 106 -5.34 -4.58 -2.87
N THR A 107 -5.29 -5.72 -3.56
CA THR A 107 -4.09 -6.23 -4.23
C THR A 107 -4.45 -6.78 -5.59
N ALA A 108 -3.64 -6.47 -6.61
CA ALA A 108 -3.79 -7.00 -7.96
C ALA A 108 -2.46 -7.50 -8.52
N LEU A 109 -2.56 -8.51 -9.39
CA LEU A 109 -1.48 -9.04 -10.20
C LEU A 109 -1.59 -8.48 -11.61
N VAL A 110 -0.48 -8.02 -12.17
CA VAL A 110 -0.39 -7.54 -13.55
C VAL A 110 0.59 -8.40 -14.31
N TYR A 111 0.11 -9.05 -15.36
CA TYR A 111 0.90 -9.89 -16.26
C TYR A 111 1.39 -9.08 -17.48
N PRO A 112 2.49 -9.52 -18.12
CA PRO A 112 2.94 -8.97 -19.38
C PRO A 112 1.84 -8.92 -20.44
N PRO A 113 1.83 -7.90 -21.31
CA PRO A 113 0.84 -7.76 -22.36
C PRO A 113 0.97 -8.88 -23.40
N ASN A 114 0.07 -9.86 -23.35
CA ASN A 114 0.05 -11.05 -24.22
C ASN A 114 -1.27 -11.21 -25.00
N GLY A 115 -2.07 -10.15 -25.15
CA GLY A 115 -3.27 -10.13 -26.00
C GLY A 115 -4.61 -10.53 -25.33
N THR A 116 -4.64 -10.74 -24.01
CA THR A 116 -5.85 -10.98 -23.18
C THR A 116 -5.82 -10.11 -21.91
N GLU A 117 -6.87 -10.14 -21.09
CA GLU A 117 -6.90 -9.45 -19.78
C GLU A 117 -5.62 -9.75 -18.99
N ASN A 118 -4.90 -8.70 -18.61
CA ASN A 118 -3.58 -8.82 -17.99
C ASN A 118 -3.56 -8.34 -16.54
N ILE A 119 -4.73 -8.05 -15.95
CA ILE A 119 -4.87 -7.62 -14.56
C ILE A 119 -5.83 -8.59 -13.86
N LEU A 120 -5.39 -9.17 -12.74
CA LEU A 120 -6.18 -10.06 -11.89
C LEU A 120 -6.24 -9.48 -10.47
N PHE A 121 -7.43 -9.19 -9.97
CA PHE A 121 -7.64 -8.77 -8.58
C PHE A 121 -7.70 -10.00 -7.67
N MET A 122 -6.96 -9.97 -6.56
CA MET A 122 -6.84 -11.11 -5.65
C MET A 122 -7.97 -11.14 -4.62
N GLU A 123 -8.29 -9.98 -4.03
CA GLU A 123 -9.43 -9.76 -3.13
C GLU A 123 -9.82 -8.27 -3.18
N ASP A 124 -11.11 -7.98 -3.37
CA ASP A 124 -11.65 -6.62 -3.36
C ASP A 124 -11.89 -6.18 -1.90
N GLY A 125 -11.06 -5.26 -1.41
CA GLY A 125 -11.25 -4.60 -0.12
C GLY A 125 -11.20 -5.49 1.12
N ALA A 126 -10.09 -6.20 1.37
CA ALA A 126 -9.93 -6.99 2.59
C ALA A 126 -9.86 -6.10 3.84
N GLN A 127 -10.76 -6.33 4.81
CA GLN A 127 -10.84 -5.58 6.06
C GLN A 127 -10.16 -6.35 7.22
N ILE A 128 -9.23 -5.69 7.91
CA ILE A 128 -8.69 -6.17 9.18
C ILE A 128 -8.93 -5.15 10.30
N PHE A 129 -9.14 -5.63 11.53
CA PHE A 129 -9.22 -4.78 12.71
C PHE A 129 -7.87 -4.72 13.41
N GLY A 130 -7.28 -3.53 13.50
CA GLY A 130 -6.07 -3.27 14.27
C GLY A 130 -6.36 -2.71 15.66
N ARG A 131 -5.43 -2.91 16.59
CA ARG A 131 -5.34 -2.17 17.86
C ARG A 131 -3.88 -1.79 18.08
N ILE A 132 -3.57 -0.50 18.08
CA ILE A 132 -2.28 -0.03 18.55
C ILE A 132 -2.40 0.15 20.06
N GLN A 133 -1.56 -0.54 20.82
CA GLN A 133 -1.47 -0.36 22.26
C GLN A 133 -0.26 0.54 22.51
N GLN A 134 -0.49 1.73 23.05
CA GLN A 134 0.58 2.61 23.50
C GLN A 134 1.49 1.85 24.47
N LEU A 135 2.77 1.71 24.13
CA LEU A 135 3.84 1.53 25.11
C LEU A 135 4.09 2.87 25.81
N LEU A 136 3.06 3.43 26.45
CA LEU A 136 3.25 4.52 27.40
C LEU A 136 3.71 3.90 28.71
N ASN A 137 5.00 3.61 28.79
CA ASN A 137 5.73 3.63 30.06
C ASN A 137 7.21 3.97 29.82
N SER A 138 7.57 5.16 30.29
CA SER A 138 8.89 5.59 30.78
C SER A 138 10.07 5.69 29.78
N THR A 139 10.37 6.93 29.35
CA THR A 139 11.70 7.60 29.37
C THR A 139 13.00 6.87 28.95
N ASN A 140 12.98 5.69 28.32
CA ASN A 140 14.21 4.93 28.02
C ASN A 140 14.54 4.71 26.52
N CYS A 141 13.71 5.13 25.57
CA CYS A 141 13.98 4.90 24.14
C CYS A 141 15.02 5.85 23.50
N LEU A 142 15.52 6.87 24.21
CA LEU A 142 16.57 7.77 23.70
C LEU A 142 18.00 7.39 24.16
N LYS A 143 18.23 6.25 24.83
CA LYS A 143 19.55 5.90 25.40
C LYS A 143 20.15 4.52 25.05
N ARG A 144 19.61 3.77 24.09
CA ARG A 144 20.34 2.62 23.49
C ARG A 144 20.23 2.78 21.97
N GLY A 145 21.26 3.23 21.27
CA GLY A 145 22.57 2.59 21.22
C GLY A 145 22.49 1.46 20.20
N SER A 146 22.95 1.76 18.99
CA SER A 146 23.21 0.85 17.86
C SER A 146 22.08 -0.09 17.41
N LEU A 147 21.39 0.29 16.34
CA LEU A 147 20.94 -0.67 15.33
C LEU A 147 21.46 -0.18 13.99
N ASN A 148 22.47 -0.89 13.50
CA ASN A 148 22.99 -0.75 12.15
C ASN A 148 21.87 -1.06 11.15
N TRP A 149 21.68 -0.15 10.20
CA TRP A 149 21.02 -0.44 8.93
C TRP A 149 22.03 -1.10 7.98
#